data_AF-A0A8J8CVR3-F1
#
_entry.id   AF-A0A8J8CVR3-F1
#
_cell.length_a   1.000
_cell.length_b   1.000
_cell.length_c   1.000
_cell.angle_alpha   90.00
_cell.angle_beta   90.00
_cell.angle_gamma   90.00
#
_symmetry.space_group_name_H-M   'P 1'
#
loop_
_entity.id
_entity.type
_entity.pdbx_description
1 polymer ?
#
loop_
_entity_poly.entity_id
_entity_poly.type
_entity_poly.pdbx_seq_one_letter_code
_entity_poly.pdbx_strand_id
1 'polypeptide(L)' 'MNSNRLLEVVPHYVALLLLVFLVLSVVRSLAGDVGFWIELLIVLVVGSLYRPVVQRLGIGPSAWGD' A
#
# COMPACT_ATOMS: atom_id res chain seq x y z
N MET A 1 -14.99 -0.07 21.59
CA MET A 1 -14.49 0.08 20.20
C MET A 1 -14.99 -1.11 19.41
N ASN A 2 -15.77 -0.91 18.34
CA ASN A 2 -16.32 -2.01 17.55
C ASN A 2 -15.19 -2.73 16.80
N SER A 3 -14.72 -3.87 17.33
CA SER A 3 -13.61 -4.66 16.78
C SER A 3 -13.77 -5.01 15.29
N ASN A 4 -15.01 -5.11 14.80
CA ASN A 4 -15.29 -5.36 13.38
C ASN A 4 -14.71 -4.29 12.45
N ARG A 5 -14.72 -3.00 12.83
CA ARG A 5 -14.14 -1.94 11.98
C ARG A 5 -12.62 -2.03 11.89
N LEU A 6 -11.95 -2.49 12.95
CA LEU A 6 -10.49 -2.67 12.93
C LEU A 6 -10.09 -3.85 12.04
N LEU A 7 -10.86 -4.94 12.11
CA LEU A 7 -10.64 -6.13 11.29
C LEU A 7 -10.81 -5.85 9.78
N GLU A 8 -11.64 -4.89 9.38
CA GLU A 8 -11.78 -4.47 7.98
C GLU A 8 -10.53 -3.79 7.42
N VAL A 9 -9.72 -3.13 8.24
CA VAL A 9 -8.55 -2.37 7.76
C VAL A 9 -7.28 -3.22 7.74
N VAL A 10 -7.17 -4.22 8.62
CA VAL A 10 -6.05 -5.17 8.66
C VAL A 10 -5.68 -5.75 7.28
N PRO A 11 -6.61 -6.33 6.49
CA PRO A 11 -6.27 -6.88 5.19
C PRO A 11 -5.70 -5.83 4.23
N HIS A 12 -6.11 -4.57 4.35
CA HIS A 12 -5.62 -3.49 3.48
C HIS A 12 -4.22 -3.04 3.85
N TYR A 13 -3.84 -3.09 5.13
CA TYR A 13 -2.45 -2.87 5.54
C TYR A 13 -1.55 -4.01 5.10
N VAL A 14 -2.03 -5.27 5.19
CA VAL A 14 -1.29 -6.42 4.67
C VAL A 14 -1.12 -6.30 3.16
N ALA A 15 -2.18 -5.94 2.43
CA ALA A 15 -2.12 -5.76 0.99
C ALA A 15 -1.19 -4.59 0.59
N LEU A 16 -1.20 -3.47 1.31
CA LEU A 16 -0.24 -2.37 1.08
C LEU A 16 1.20 -2.83 1.31
N LEU A 17 1.45 -3.58 2.39
CA LEU A 17 2.78 -4.12 2.68
C LEU A 17 3.27 -5.04 1.56
N LEU A 18 2.41 -5.98 1.13
CA LEU A 18 2.70 -6.88 0.02
C LEU A 18 2.93 -6.11 -1.30
N LEU A 19 2.13 -5.08 -1.56
CA LEU A 19 2.27 -4.23 -2.74
C LEU A 19 3.62 -3.49 -2.74
N VAL A 20 4.04 -2.93 -1.60
CA VAL A 20 5.34 -2.28 -1.47
C VAL A 20 6.46 -3.27 -1.77
N PHE A 21 6.45 -4.46 -1.18
CA PHE A 21 7.45 -5.49 -1.45
C PHE A 21 7.45 -5.92 -2.91
N LEU A 22 6.26 -6.08 -3.51
CA LEU A 22 6.12 -6.44 -4.91
C LEU A 22 6.74 -5.36 -5.81
N VAL A 23 6.42 -4.09 -5.60
CA VAL A 23 6.94 -2.98 -6.41
C VAL A 23 8.46 -2.88 -6.26
N LEU A 24 8.98 -2.94 -5.04
CA LEU A 24 10.43 -2.91 -4.81
C LEU A 24 11.15 -4.11 -5.42
N SER A 25 10.56 -5.31 -5.33
CA SER A 25 11.12 -6.52 -5.94
C SER A 25 11.14 -6.43 -7.47
N VAL A 26 10.07 -5.91 -8.09
CA VAL A 26 10.02 -5.67 -9.53
C VAL A 26 11.07 -4.64 -9.94
N VAL A 27 11.13 -3.49 -9.27
CA VAL A 27 12.14 -2.46 -9.56
C VAL A 27 13.55 -3.04 -9.43
N ARG A 28 13.83 -3.80 -8.38
CA ARG A 28 15.13 -4.44 -8.18
C ARG A 28 15.46 -5.46 -9.26
N SER A 29 14.48 -6.24 -9.70
CA SER A 29 14.67 -7.23 -10.77
C SER A 29 14.99 -6.60 -12.13
N LEU A 30 14.49 -5.38 -12.37
CA LEU A 30 14.62 -4.68 -13.65
C LEU A 30 15.81 -3.71 -13.69
N ALA A 31 16.04 -2.99 -12.58
CA ALA A 31 17.02 -1.91 -12.49
C ALA A 31 18.21 -2.21 -11.56
N GLY A 32 18.21 -3.35 -10.88
CA GLY A 32 19.21 -3.68 -9.86
C GLY A 32 19.01 -2.91 -8.56
N ASP A 33 20.07 -2.74 -7.77
CA ASP A 33 20.01 -1.96 -6.53
C ASP A 33 19.95 -0.45 -6.85
N VAL A 34 18.79 0.16 -6.57
CA VAL A 34 18.51 1.58 -6.87
C VAL A 34 18.87 2.55 -5.73
N GLY A 35 19.27 2.01 -4.58
CA GLY A 35 19.68 2.79 -3.41
C GLY A 35 18.51 3.37 -2.59
N PHE A 36 18.83 3.70 -1.34
CA PHE A 36 17.83 4.03 -0.31
C PHE A 36 16.87 5.17 -0.68
N TRP A 37 17.37 6.26 -1.26
CA TRP A 37 16.52 7.42 -1.57
C TRP A 37 15.46 7.13 -2.63
N ILE A 38 15.78 6.27 -3.61
CA ILE A 38 14.83 5.86 -4.63
C ILE A 38 13.80 4.89 -4.05
N GLU A 39 14.24 3.93 -3.23
CA GLU A 39 13.33 3.02 -2.52
C GLU A 39 12.35 3.79 -1.61
N LEU A 40 12.85 4.78 -0.85
CA LEU A 40 12.02 5.64 -0.03
C LEU A 40 10.98 6.39 -0.86
N LEU A 41 11.39 6.97 -2.00
CA LEU A 41 10.46 7.64 -2.92
C LEU A 41 9.38 6.67 -3.42
N ILE A 42 9.75 5.44 -3.79
CA ILE A 42 8.81 4.41 -4.23
C ILE A 42 7.79 4.12 -3.14
N VAL A 43 8.23 3.91 -1.89
CA VAL A 43 7.32 3.64 -0.76
C VAL A 43 6.36 4.80 -0.54
N LEU A 44 6.84 6.04 -0.57
CA LEU A 44 6.01 7.24 -0.41
C LEU A 44 4.96 7.34 -1.52
N VAL A 45 5.35 7.09 -2.77
CA VAL A 45 4.44 7.13 -3.93
C VAL A 45 3.39 6.00 -3.83
N VAL A 46 3.82 4.76 -3.58
CA VAL A 46 2.92 3.60 -3.45
C VAL A 46 1.93 3.82 -2.30
N GLY A 47 2.41 4.20 -1.12
CA GLY A 47 1.55 4.48 0.03
C GLY A 47 0.53 5.60 -0.23
N SER A 48 0.97 6.68 -0.88
CA SER A 48 0.09 7.81 -1.22
C SER A 48 -0.94 7.46 -2.28
N LEU A 49 -0.58 6.64 -3.27
CA LEU A 49 -1.49 6.22 -4.34
C LEU A 49 -2.40 5.05 -3.96
N TYR A 50 -2.04 4.26 -2.95
CA TYR A 50 -2.82 3.09 -2.54
C TYR A 50 -4.25 3.45 -2.16
N ARG A 51 -4.43 4.39 -1.23
CA ARG A 51 -5.76 4.82 -0.78
C ARG A 51 -6.66 5.31 -1.93
N PRO A 52 -6.25 6.28 -2.78
CA PRO A 52 -7.11 6.75 -3.86
C PRO A 52 -7.39 5.67 -4.92
N VAL A 53 -6.49 4.70 -5.14
CA VAL A 53 -6.75 3.57 -6.03
C VAL A 53 -7.80 2.63 -5.45
N VAL A 54 -7.64 2.21 -4.19
CA VAL A 54 -8.59 1.31 -3.51
C VAL A 54 -9.98 1.96 -3.38
N GLN A 55 -10.05 3.27 -3.13
CA GLN A 55 -11.31 4.02 -3.12
C GLN A 55 -11.98 4.05 -4.50
N ARG A 56 -11.22 4.28 -5.58
CA ARG A 56 -11.76 4.24 -6.95
C ARG A 56 -12.27 2.86 -7.36
N LEU A 57 -11.68 1.80 -6.82
CA LEU A 57 -12.10 0.41 -7.05
C LEU A 57 -13.34 0.02 -6.21
N GLY A 58 -13.84 0.89 -5.33
CA GLY A 58 -15.03 0.63 -4.52
C GLY A 58 -14.82 -0.41 -3.41
N ILE A 59 -13.58 -0.80 -3.13
CA ILE A 59 -13.20 -1.81 -2.13
C ILE A 59 -12.56 -1.17 -0.88
N GLY A 60 -12.70 0.15 -0.71
CA GLY A 60 -12.24 0.85 0.49
C GLY A 60 -12.98 0.36 1.74
N PRO A 61 -12.30 0.17 2.88
CA PRO A 61 -12.94 -0.20 4.12
C PRO A 61 -13.79 0.97 4.61
N SER A 62 -14.88 0.66 5.31
CA SER A 62 -15.81 1.66 5.85
C SER A 62 -15.10 2.70 6.72
N ALA A 63 -14.05 2.29 7.44
CA ALA A 63 -13.24 3.15 8.30
C ALA A 63 -12.46 4.26 7.57
N TRP A 64 -12.30 4.22 6.24
CA TRP A 64 -11.64 5.31 5.49
C TRP A 64 -12.60 6.41 5.03
N GLY A 65 -13.91 6.18 5.18
CA GLY A 65 -14.98 7.12 4.92
C GLY A 65 -15.86 7.29 6.15
N ASP A 66 -15.40 8.16 7.05
CA ASP A 66 -16.17 8.93 8.04
C ASP A 66 -15.35 10.20 8.32
#